data_AF-A0A816BHA0-F1
#
_entry.id   AF-A0A816BHA0-F1
#
_cell.length_a   1.000
_cell.length_b   1.000
_cell.length_c   1.000
_cell.angle_alpha   90.00
_cell.angle_beta   90.00
_cell.angle_gamma   90.00
#
_symmetry.space_group_name_H-M   'P 1'
#
loop_
_entity.id
_entity.type
_entity.pdbx_description
1 polymer ?
#
loop_
_entity_poly.entity_id
_entity_poly.type
_entity_poly.pdbx_seq_one_letter_code
_entity_poly.pdbx_strand_id
1 'polypeptide(L)'
;MICKYGIGEPSLVLVDNLIYVYYTNADDTGSYTDLAIVQLNATNEDTWPLYLQYKGHVINRRVNLGEDSTDIKWCPQLQRFIGVTTVNRFSSQATVGVYQSTDRYGLQFQSTPYIGHRVQEGAHNIGISGSTTGWIQLENQYHFVSYAYQPQGSGWGNWPTYLTPIQIVQLPLGTVIDVAVSSNVNWSMSGPFVWDHNFTTYWSSQSANNEFLTINLGTVFSVKTLSLVSRNLGYGFPVDFAVRASNDSQSFVHIIDQHYTNTTTVVNCSFTTPIQARYLQVLPITYGTDEHGIKLFQLAEIYVQTN
;
A
#
# COMPACT_ATOMS: atom_id res chain seq x y z
N MET A 1 -25.66 -12.38 -12.33
CA MET A 1 -24.63 -11.53 -11.69
C MET A 1 -24.46 -10.30 -12.54
N ILE A 2 -24.82 -9.13 -12.03
CA ILE A 2 -24.63 -7.85 -12.73
C ILE A 2 -23.33 -7.28 -12.15
N CYS A 3 -22.26 -7.39 -12.92
CA CYS A 3 -20.96 -6.85 -12.56
C CYS A 3 -21.01 -5.32 -12.72
N LYS A 4 -20.63 -4.55 -11.70
CA LYS A 4 -20.73 -3.08 -11.73
C LYS A 4 -19.78 -2.43 -12.74
N TYR A 5 -18.73 -3.15 -13.19
CA TYR A 5 -17.75 -2.66 -14.18
C TYR A 5 -17.21 -3.72 -15.17
N GLY A 6 -17.69 -4.97 -15.12
CA GLY A 6 -17.17 -6.08 -15.93
C GLY A 6 -15.92 -6.77 -15.35
N ILE A 7 -15.51 -7.87 -15.98
CA ILE A 7 -14.20 -8.50 -15.79
C ILE A 7 -13.18 -7.73 -16.66
N GLY A 8 -12.03 -7.36 -16.11
CA GLY A 8 -11.05 -6.54 -16.83
C GLY A 8 -9.63 -6.67 -16.34
N GLU A 9 -8.72 -6.04 -17.09
CA GLU A 9 -7.32 -5.82 -16.73
C GLU A 9 -6.57 -7.13 -16.39
N PRO A 10 -6.55 -8.10 -17.33
CA PRO A 10 -5.94 -9.39 -17.05
C PRO A 10 -4.42 -9.28 -16.97
N SER A 11 -3.85 -10.04 -16.05
CA SER A 11 -2.42 -10.31 -15.96
C SER A 11 -2.15 -11.78 -16.27
N LEU A 12 -1.31 -12.02 -17.28
CA LEU A 12 -0.98 -13.37 -17.73
C LEU A 12 0.43 -13.74 -17.30
N VAL A 13 0.58 -14.93 -16.71
CA VAL A 13 1.86 -15.47 -16.26
C VAL A 13 1.97 -16.93 -16.66
N LEU A 14 3.09 -17.34 -17.24
CA LEU A 14 3.37 -18.73 -17.63
C LEU A 14 4.42 -19.35 -16.71
N VAL A 15 4.08 -20.37 -15.92
CA VAL A 15 5.02 -21.09 -15.03
C VAL A 15 4.81 -22.59 -15.20
N ASP A 16 5.86 -23.36 -15.50
CA ASP A 16 5.77 -24.83 -15.62
C ASP A 16 4.64 -25.30 -16.57
N ASN A 17 4.51 -24.65 -17.73
CA ASN A 17 3.42 -24.85 -18.70
C ASN A 17 2.00 -24.58 -18.16
N LEU A 18 1.85 -23.94 -16.99
CA LEU A 18 0.58 -23.40 -16.51
C LEU A 18 0.47 -21.93 -16.90
N ILE A 19 -0.60 -21.57 -17.61
CA ILE A 19 -1.00 -20.17 -17.77
C ILE A 19 -1.89 -19.81 -16.58
N TYR A 20 -1.48 -18.77 -15.86
CA TYR A 20 -2.26 -18.07 -14.85
C TYR A 20 -2.84 -16.82 -15.46
N VAL A 21 -4.16 -16.66 -15.37
CA VAL A 21 -4.88 -15.46 -15.77
C VAL A 21 -5.49 -14.85 -14.51
N TYR A 22 -4.81 -13.85 -13.97
CA TYR A 22 -5.35 -13.03 -12.90
C TYR A 22 -6.18 -11.90 -13.51
N TYR A 23 -7.32 -11.55 -12.92
CA TYR A 23 -8.16 -10.47 -13.47
C TYR A 23 -8.96 -9.77 -12.39
N THR A 24 -9.27 -8.49 -12.62
CA THR A 24 -10.20 -7.72 -11.80
C THR A 24 -11.61 -8.29 -11.96
N ASN A 25 -12.24 -8.60 -10.84
CA ASN A 25 -13.66 -8.91 -10.76
C ASN A 25 -14.32 -8.03 -9.70
N ALA A 26 -15.18 -7.12 -10.13
CA ALA A 26 -15.91 -6.22 -9.23
C ALA A 26 -17.42 -6.47 -9.35
N ASP A 27 -18.01 -7.10 -8.34
CA ASP A 27 -19.44 -7.39 -8.29
C ASP A 27 -20.15 -6.63 -7.16
N ASP A 28 -21.40 -7.00 -6.87
CA ASP A 28 -22.18 -6.36 -5.81
C ASP A 28 -21.64 -6.68 -4.40
N THR A 29 -20.80 -7.70 -4.26
CA THR A 29 -20.26 -8.18 -2.98
C THR A 29 -18.89 -7.62 -2.65
N GLY A 30 -18.15 -7.15 -3.65
CA GLY A 30 -16.86 -6.51 -3.44
C GLY A 30 -16.04 -6.32 -4.71
N SER A 31 -14.75 -6.04 -4.52
CA SER A 31 -13.78 -5.96 -5.61
C SER A 31 -12.62 -6.91 -5.30
N TYR A 32 -12.32 -7.77 -6.27
CA TYR A 32 -11.45 -8.92 -6.10
C TYR A 32 -10.44 -9.00 -7.24
N THR A 33 -9.36 -9.75 -6.98
CA THR A 33 -8.56 -10.33 -8.04
C THR A 33 -8.85 -11.83 -8.07
N ASP A 34 -9.39 -12.27 -9.20
CA ASP A 34 -9.75 -13.65 -9.45
C ASP A 34 -8.64 -14.34 -10.24
N LEU A 35 -8.61 -15.66 -10.18
CA LEU A 35 -7.68 -16.49 -10.94
C LEU A 35 -8.42 -17.54 -11.76
N ALA A 36 -8.01 -17.69 -13.02
CA ALA A 36 -8.23 -18.88 -13.80
C ALA A 36 -6.89 -19.45 -14.28
N ILE A 37 -6.75 -20.78 -14.30
CA ILE A 37 -5.53 -21.44 -14.76
C ILE A 37 -5.80 -22.50 -15.81
N VAL A 38 -4.82 -22.78 -16.65
CA VAL A 38 -4.84 -23.91 -17.59
C VAL A 38 -3.45 -24.50 -17.73
N GLN A 39 -3.38 -25.84 -17.74
CA GLN A 39 -2.16 -26.57 -18.08
C GLN A 39 -2.07 -26.72 -19.60
N LEU A 40 -1.01 -26.16 -20.19
CA LEU A 40 -0.68 -26.32 -21.59
C LEU A 40 -0.16 -27.73 -21.87
N ASN A 41 -0.55 -28.25 -23.02
CA ASN A 41 -0.08 -29.46 -23.63
C ASN A 41 -0.25 -29.36 -25.16
N ALA A 42 0.26 -30.34 -25.90
CA ALA A 42 0.27 -30.35 -27.36
C ALA A 42 -1.12 -30.25 -28.02
N THR A 43 -2.21 -30.50 -27.29
CA THR A 43 -3.58 -30.44 -27.84
C THR A 43 -4.31 -29.13 -27.56
N ASN A 44 -3.80 -28.29 -26.64
CA ASN A 44 -4.47 -27.05 -26.25
C ASN A 44 -3.58 -25.80 -26.29
N GLU A 45 -2.34 -25.88 -26.75
CA GLU A 45 -1.41 -24.74 -26.76
C GLU A 45 -1.94 -23.51 -27.53
N ASP A 46 -2.72 -23.70 -28.60
CA ASP A 46 -3.35 -22.62 -29.37
C ASP A 46 -4.81 -22.35 -28.99
N THR A 47 -5.41 -23.19 -28.14
CA THR A 47 -6.83 -23.12 -27.76
C THR A 47 -7.05 -23.07 -26.25
N TRP A 48 -5.98 -22.79 -25.51
CA TRP A 48 -5.93 -22.79 -24.05
C TRP A 48 -7.03 -21.95 -23.37
N PRO A 49 -7.54 -20.82 -23.94
CA PRO A 49 -8.60 -20.08 -23.29
C PRO A 49 -9.88 -20.90 -23.08
N LEU A 50 -10.15 -21.89 -23.94
CA LEU A 50 -11.31 -22.79 -23.82
C LEU A 50 -11.22 -23.75 -22.62
N TYR A 51 -10.01 -23.93 -22.08
CA TYR A 51 -9.71 -24.89 -21.03
C TYR A 51 -9.38 -24.23 -19.69
N LEU A 52 -9.58 -22.91 -19.57
CA LEU A 52 -9.40 -22.17 -18.33
C LEU A 52 -10.29 -22.71 -17.22
N GLN A 53 -9.68 -23.01 -16.09
CA GLN A 53 -10.36 -23.45 -14.87
C GLN A 53 -10.33 -22.34 -13.85
N TYR A 54 -11.51 -21.83 -13.49
CA TYR A 54 -11.67 -20.87 -12.41
C TYR A 54 -11.19 -21.42 -11.07
N LYS A 55 -10.49 -20.59 -10.29
CA LYS A 55 -9.93 -20.93 -8.97
C LYS A 55 -10.43 -20.06 -7.83
N GLY A 56 -11.29 -19.06 -8.09
CA GLY A 56 -11.85 -18.20 -7.04
C GLY A 56 -11.14 -16.85 -6.92
N HIS A 57 -11.56 -16.10 -5.89
CA HIS A 57 -10.91 -14.87 -5.44
C HIS A 57 -9.59 -15.21 -4.74
N VAL A 58 -8.47 -14.71 -5.26
CA VAL A 58 -7.13 -14.93 -4.68
C VAL A 58 -6.61 -13.70 -3.93
N ILE A 59 -7.15 -12.51 -4.23
CA ILE A 59 -6.93 -11.29 -3.45
C ILE A 59 -8.29 -10.66 -3.15
N ASN A 60 -8.56 -10.46 -1.86
CA ASN A 60 -9.64 -9.60 -1.40
C ASN A 60 -9.08 -8.19 -1.21
N ARG A 61 -9.54 -7.22 -2.01
CA ARG A 61 -9.02 -5.85 -1.92
C ARG A 61 -9.31 -5.25 -0.55
N ARG A 62 -8.35 -4.47 -0.06
CA ARG A 62 -8.45 -3.86 1.27
C ARG A 62 -9.63 -2.88 1.31
N VAL A 63 -10.50 -3.08 2.30
CA VAL A 63 -11.73 -2.28 2.47
C VAL A 63 -11.38 -0.81 2.69
N ASN A 64 -12.13 0.09 2.04
CA ASN A 64 -11.98 1.55 2.14
C ASN A 64 -10.63 2.13 1.68
N LEU A 65 -9.78 1.35 1.00
CA LEU A 65 -8.52 1.84 0.44
C LEU A 65 -8.61 2.23 -1.04
N GLY A 66 -9.78 2.09 -1.68
CA GLY A 66 -9.96 2.51 -3.07
C GLY A 66 -8.99 1.83 -4.05
N GLU A 67 -8.72 0.53 -3.85
CA GLU A 67 -7.81 -0.23 -4.70
C GLU A 67 -8.37 -0.49 -6.11
N ASP A 68 -7.48 -0.44 -7.09
CA ASP A 68 -7.78 -0.68 -8.51
C ASP A 68 -7.33 -2.09 -8.95
N SER A 69 -7.15 -2.33 -10.26
CA SER A 69 -6.54 -3.56 -10.79
C SER A 69 -5.33 -4.06 -10.00
N THR A 70 -5.10 -5.38 -10.05
CA THR A 70 -3.83 -5.96 -9.61
C THR A 70 -3.13 -6.62 -10.79
N ASP A 71 -1.97 -6.08 -11.20
CA ASP A 71 -1.10 -6.74 -12.17
C ASP A 71 -0.08 -7.63 -11.44
N ILE A 72 0.05 -8.88 -11.87
CA ILE A 72 0.79 -9.93 -11.15
C ILE A 72 1.90 -10.52 -12.05
N LYS A 73 3.08 -10.74 -11.47
CA LYS A 73 4.22 -11.40 -12.14
C LYS A 73 4.79 -12.50 -11.27
N TRP A 74 5.37 -13.53 -11.91
CA TRP A 74 6.12 -14.57 -11.21
C TRP A 74 7.57 -14.17 -11.00
N CYS A 75 8.07 -14.29 -9.76
CA CYS A 75 9.47 -14.13 -9.43
C CYS A 75 10.11 -15.50 -9.15
N PRO A 76 10.89 -16.07 -10.08
CA PRO A 76 11.46 -17.41 -9.92
C PRO A 76 12.48 -17.47 -8.77
N GLN A 77 13.24 -16.40 -8.53
CA GLN A 77 14.21 -16.34 -7.42
C GLN A 77 13.53 -16.42 -6.04
N LEU A 78 12.34 -15.84 -5.91
CA LEU A 78 11.56 -15.88 -4.66
C LEU A 78 10.59 -17.07 -4.60
N GLN A 79 10.36 -17.74 -5.74
CA GLN A 79 9.31 -18.73 -5.94
C GLN A 79 7.93 -18.22 -5.53
N ARG A 80 7.64 -16.96 -5.88
CA ARG A 80 6.40 -16.26 -5.49
C ARG A 80 5.87 -15.39 -6.61
N PHE A 81 4.56 -15.17 -6.57
CA PHE A 81 3.90 -14.14 -7.37
C PHE A 81 3.96 -12.80 -6.64
N ILE A 82 4.19 -11.72 -7.37
CA ILE A 82 4.21 -10.34 -6.86
C ILE A 82 3.15 -9.57 -7.64
N GLY A 83 2.23 -8.95 -6.91
CA GLY A 83 1.15 -8.14 -7.45
C GLY A 83 1.30 -6.68 -7.07
N VAL A 84 0.96 -5.76 -7.98
CA VAL A 84 0.84 -4.32 -7.68
C VAL A 84 -0.57 -3.83 -7.96
N THR A 85 -1.07 -2.96 -7.09
CA THR A 85 -2.34 -2.23 -7.26
C THR A 85 -2.11 -0.76 -6.94
N THR A 86 -3.01 0.13 -7.36
CA THR A 86 -3.06 1.48 -6.78
C THR A 86 -3.90 1.45 -5.50
N VAL A 87 -3.63 2.36 -4.59
CA VAL A 87 -4.38 2.64 -3.37
C VAL A 87 -4.80 4.11 -3.41
N ASN A 88 -5.99 4.42 -2.90
CA ASN A 88 -6.61 5.75 -2.94
C ASN A 88 -6.63 6.36 -4.36
N ARG A 89 -7.02 5.54 -5.34
CA ARG A 89 -7.02 5.92 -6.76
C ARG A 89 -7.79 7.22 -7.01
N PHE A 90 -7.40 7.96 -8.05
CA PHE A 90 -8.00 9.26 -8.42
C PHE A 90 -7.95 10.35 -7.33
N SER A 91 -7.11 10.19 -6.31
CA SER A 91 -6.96 11.18 -5.23
C SER A 91 -5.53 11.70 -5.07
N SER A 92 -5.39 12.75 -4.25
CA SER A 92 -4.10 13.27 -3.80
C SER A 92 -3.37 12.34 -2.81
N GLN A 93 -4.03 11.28 -2.34
CA GLN A 93 -3.47 10.22 -1.48
C GLN A 93 -3.04 8.98 -2.27
N ALA A 94 -3.11 9.01 -3.60
CA ALA A 94 -2.81 7.86 -4.42
C ALA A 94 -1.39 7.32 -4.14
N THR A 95 -1.25 6.00 -4.06
CA THR A 95 0.04 5.30 -3.89
C THR A 95 -0.05 3.87 -4.45
N VAL A 96 1.03 3.10 -4.32
CA VAL A 96 1.09 1.69 -4.73
C VAL A 96 0.83 0.79 -3.52
N GLY A 97 -0.05 -0.19 -3.71
CA GLY A 97 -0.17 -1.35 -2.84
C GLY A 97 0.55 -2.55 -3.47
N VAL A 98 1.20 -3.38 -2.65
CA VAL A 98 1.89 -4.57 -3.11
C VAL A 98 1.31 -5.80 -2.42
N TYR A 99 1.10 -6.85 -3.21
CA TYR A 99 0.72 -8.18 -2.74
C TYR A 99 1.84 -9.17 -3.08
N GLN A 100 2.06 -10.16 -2.24
CA GLN A 100 2.90 -11.31 -2.55
C GLN A 100 2.16 -12.60 -2.27
N SER A 101 2.40 -13.63 -3.08
CA SER A 101 1.82 -14.94 -2.80
C SER A 101 2.47 -15.56 -1.56
N THR A 102 1.64 -16.22 -0.75
CA THR A 102 2.08 -17.00 0.41
C THR A 102 2.37 -18.44 0.04
N ASP A 103 1.89 -18.89 -1.13
CA ASP A 103 2.18 -20.19 -1.73
C ASP A 103 2.85 -20.04 -3.10
N ARG A 104 3.42 -21.14 -3.60
CA ARG A 104 4.12 -21.20 -4.90
C ARG A 104 3.19 -21.24 -6.12
N TYR A 105 1.89 -21.43 -5.92
CA TYR A 105 0.88 -21.59 -6.95
C TYR A 105 0.03 -20.33 -7.15
N GLY A 106 0.26 -19.26 -6.37
CA GLY A 106 -0.47 -18.00 -6.50
C GLY A 106 -1.96 -18.13 -6.17
N LEU A 107 -2.31 -19.06 -5.28
CA LEU A 107 -3.70 -19.25 -4.83
C LEU A 107 -4.05 -18.37 -3.63
N GLN A 108 -3.04 -17.90 -2.90
CA GLN A 108 -3.17 -17.09 -1.71
C GLN A 108 -2.17 -15.95 -1.72
N PHE A 109 -2.63 -14.76 -1.35
CA PHE A 109 -1.83 -13.56 -1.29
C PHE A 109 -1.99 -12.85 0.04
N GLN A 110 -0.96 -12.10 0.40
CA GLN A 110 -0.98 -11.15 1.50
C GLN A 110 -0.43 -9.80 1.03
N SER A 111 -0.91 -8.71 1.61
CA SER A 111 -0.28 -7.41 1.41
C SER A 111 1.14 -7.44 1.96
N THR A 112 2.04 -6.70 1.32
CA THR A 112 3.45 -6.60 1.71
C THR A 112 3.92 -5.15 1.56
N PRO A 113 4.98 -4.72 2.26
CA PRO A 113 5.42 -3.33 2.23
C PRO A 113 5.76 -2.79 0.83
N TYR A 114 5.45 -1.51 0.63
CA TYR A 114 5.93 -0.68 -0.46
C TYR A 114 6.66 0.51 0.12
N ILE A 115 8.00 0.47 0.04
CA ILE A 115 8.85 1.63 0.32
C ILE A 115 9.15 2.24 -1.02
N GLY A 116 8.33 3.20 -1.43
CA GLY A 116 8.52 3.83 -2.71
C GLY A 116 7.98 5.23 -2.71
N HIS A 117 8.63 6.03 -3.55
CA HIS A 117 8.30 7.41 -3.79
C HIS A 117 6.81 7.58 -4.15
N ARG A 118 6.26 8.75 -3.82
CA ARG A 118 4.90 9.14 -4.19
C ARG A 118 4.70 9.01 -5.70
N VAL A 119 3.56 8.44 -6.09
CA VAL A 119 3.07 8.37 -7.48
C VAL A 119 2.47 9.71 -7.92
N GLN A 120 2.25 9.90 -9.21
CA GLN A 120 1.57 11.10 -9.73
C GLN A 120 0.16 11.25 -9.12
N GLU A 121 -0.30 12.50 -8.96
CA GLU A 121 -1.62 12.79 -8.40
C GLU A 121 -2.72 12.08 -9.19
N GLY A 122 -3.63 11.43 -8.47
CA GLY A 122 -4.73 10.72 -9.08
C GLY A 122 -4.32 9.45 -9.82
N ALA A 123 -3.21 8.81 -9.46
CA ALA A 123 -2.80 7.53 -10.06
C ALA A 123 -3.93 6.47 -10.00
N HIS A 124 -4.09 5.70 -11.07
CA HIS A 124 -5.07 4.64 -11.29
C HIS A 124 -4.55 3.68 -12.39
N ASN A 125 -5.19 2.52 -12.59
CA ASN A 125 -4.83 1.52 -13.61
C ASN A 125 -3.31 1.23 -13.69
N ILE A 126 -2.84 0.29 -12.87
CA ILE A 126 -1.42 0.02 -12.68
C ILE A 126 -0.97 -1.28 -13.36
N GLY A 127 0.31 -1.33 -13.72
CA GLY A 127 1.02 -2.50 -14.19
C GLY A 127 2.42 -2.54 -13.61
N ILE A 128 3.02 -3.72 -13.56
CA ILE A 128 4.44 -3.92 -13.24
C ILE A 128 5.12 -4.57 -14.44
N SER A 129 6.32 -4.10 -14.78
CA SER A 129 7.10 -4.66 -15.87
C SER A 129 7.33 -6.16 -15.70
N GLY A 130 7.43 -6.89 -16.81
CA GLY A 130 7.80 -8.29 -16.80
C GLY A 130 8.28 -8.76 -18.16
N SER A 131 8.81 -9.99 -18.19
CA SER A 131 9.16 -10.68 -19.44
C SER A 131 7.92 -11.02 -20.26
N THR A 132 8.15 -11.56 -21.46
CA THR A 132 7.09 -12.11 -22.33
C THR A 132 6.32 -13.28 -21.70
N THR A 133 6.84 -13.89 -20.62
CA THR A 133 6.18 -14.95 -19.85
C THR A 133 5.52 -14.44 -18.57
N GLY A 134 5.50 -13.12 -18.36
CA GLY A 134 4.97 -12.50 -17.14
C GLY A 134 5.88 -12.69 -15.93
N TRP A 135 7.20 -12.82 -16.14
CA TRP A 135 8.16 -13.00 -15.04
C TRP A 135 8.83 -11.69 -14.67
N ILE A 136 9.20 -11.58 -13.40
CA ILE A 136 10.02 -10.49 -12.86
C ILE A 136 11.26 -11.07 -12.19
N GLN A 137 12.45 -10.56 -12.53
CA GLN A 137 13.73 -11.07 -12.02
C GLN A 137 14.33 -10.10 -10.99
N LEU A 138 14.97 -10.58 -9.93
CA LEU A 138 15.55 -9.69 -8.92
C LEU A 138 16.82 -8.96 -9.41
N GLU A 139 17.55 -9.57 -10.35
CA GLU A 139 18.86 -9.11 -10.79
C GLU A 139 18.87 -8.83 -12.29
N ASN A 140 19.80 -7.97 -12.74
CA ASN A 140 20.13 -7.71 -14.14
C ASN A 140 18.96 -7.19 -15.01
N GLN A 141 17.93 -6.60 -14.40
CA GLN A 141 16.82 -5.95 -15.10
C GLN A 141 16.36 -4.70 -14.37
N TYR A 142 15.99 -3.67 -15.14
CA TYR A 142 15.27 -2.51 -14.61
C TYR A 142 13.78 -2.83 -14.61
N HIS A 143 13.17 -2.69 -13.44
CA HIS A 143 11.73 -2.84 -13.30
C HIS A 143 11.05 -1.50 -13.15
N PHE A 144 9.82 -1.45 -13.63
CA PHE A 144 8.99 -0.26 -13.56
C PHE A 144 7.61 -0.67 -13.06
N VAL A 145 7.04 0.19 -12.25
CA VAL A 145 5.59 0.26 -12.09
C VAL A 145 5.08 1.33 -13.02
N SER A 146 4.12 0.99 -13.87
CA SER A 146 3.46 1.91 -14.77
C SER A 146 2.04 2.17 -14.30
N TYR A 147 1.58 3.41 -14.34
CA TYR A 147 0.19 3.73 -14.00
C TYR A 147 -0.32 4.89 -14.84
N ALA A 148 -1.63 4.91 -15.06
CA ALA A 148 -2.34 6.08 -15.53
C ALA A 148 -2.47 7.10 -14.38
N TYR A 149 -2.56 8.39 -14.68
CA TYR A 149 -2.85 9.40 -13.67
C TYR A 149 -3.69 10.53 -14.26
N GLN A 150 -4.34 11.31 -13.39
CA GLN A 150 -5.16 12.44 -13.80
C GLN A 150 -4.50 13.74 -13.33
N PRO A 151 -3.76 14.43 -14.21
CA PRO A 151 -3.17 15.72 -13.86
C PRO A 151 -4.24 16.70 -13.40
N GLN A 152 -3.92 17.56 -12.44
CA GLN A 152 -4.82 18.62 -11.97
C GLN A 152 -5.38 19.42 -13.16
N GLY A 153 -6.71 19.58 -13.20
CA GLY A 153 -7.41 20.29 -14.28
C GLY A 153 -7.68 19.45 -15.54
N SER A 154 -7.23 18.19 -15.59
CA SER A 154 -7.55 17.27 -16.69
C SER A 154 -8.95 16.68 -16.53
N GLY A 155 -9.68 16.54 -17.65
CA GLY A 155 -10.98 15.87 -17.70
C GLY A 155 -10.88 14.34 -17.67
N TRP A 156 -12.00 13.66 -17.43
CA TRP A 156 -12.11 12.20 -17.46
C TRP A 156 -11.65 11.63 -18.80
N GLY A 157 -10.87 10.55 -18.77
CA GLY A 157 -10.35 9.87 -19.95
C GLY A 157 -9.10 10.52 -20.58
N ASN A 158 -8.63 11.66 -20.06
CA ASN A 158 -7.32 12.20 -20.42
C ASN A 158 -6.28 11.77 -19.38
N TRP A 159 -5.75 10.56 -19.58
CA TRP A 159 -4.87 9.92 -18.61
C TRP A 159 -3.50 9.63 -19.24
N PRO A 160 -2.48 10.46 -18.98
CA PRO A 160 -1.12 10.12 -19.34
C PRO A 160 -0.63 8.91 -18.54
N THR A 161 0.33 8.17 -19.10
CA THR A 161 1.00 7.07 -18.40
C THR A 161 2.32 7.57 -17.81
N TYR A 162 2.58 7.22 -16.56
CA TYR A 162 3.87 7.43 -15.92
C TYR A 162 4.55 6.09 -15.62
N LEU A 163 5.88 6.05 -15.75
CA LEU A 163 6.70 4.88 -15.41
C LEU A 163 7.63 5.25 -14.26
N THR A 164 7.48 4.58 -13.13
CA THR A 164 8.33 4.75 -11.95
C THR A 164 9.27 3.55 -11.85
N PRO A 165 10.61 3.75 -11.87
CA PRO A 165 11.57 2.68 -11.62
C PRO A 165 11.37 2.10 -10.22
N ILE A 166 11.48 0.78 -10.09
CA ILE A 166 11.34 0.07 -8.82
C ILE A 166 12.45 -0.96 -8.63
N GLN A 167 12.64 -1.36 -7.37
CA GLN A 167 13.46 -2.50 -6.98
C GLN A 167 12.63 -3.43 -6.11
N ILE A 168 12.84 -4.74 -6.27
CA ILE A 168 12.27 -5.74 -5.38
C ILE A 168 13.35 -6.10 -4.37
N VAL A 169 13.07 -5.84 -3.11
CA VAL A 169 14.02 -6.07 -2.00
C VAL A 169 13.34 -6.84 -0.89
N GLN A 170 14.15 -7.51 -0.07
CA GLN A 170 13.68 -8.08 1.17
C GLN A 170 13.69 -6.99 2.26
N LEU A 171 12.59 -6.87 2.99
CA LEU A 171 12.44 -5.94 4.10
C LEU A 171 12.29 -6.68 5.43
N PRO A 172 12.68 -6.05 6.56
CA PRO A 172 12.46 -6.62 7.88
C PRO A 172 10.99 -6.96 8.15
N LEU A 173 10.75 -7.96 9.00
CA LEU A 173 9.41 -8.23 9.49
C LEU A 173 8.90 -7.04 10.32
N GLY A 174 7.61 -6.73 10.17
CA GLY A 174 6.99 -5.58 10.83
C GLY A 174 7.27 -4.24 10.17
N THR A 175 7.90 -4.20 8.99
CA THR A 175 7.89 -2.99 8.16
C THR A 175 6.45 -2.61 7.81
N VAL A 176 6.17 -1.30 7.84
CA VAL A 176 4.85 -0.74 7.56
C VAL A 176 4.41 -1.08 6.14
N ILE A 177 3.15 -1.49 5.99
CA ILE A 177 2.56 -1.82 4.68
C ILE A 177 1.87 -0.61 4.07
N ASP A 178 1.09 0.09 4.88
CA ASP A 178 0.38 1.31 4.50
C ASP A 178 0.05 2.13 5.75
N VAL A 179 -0.32 3.39 5.53
CA VAL A 179 -0.91 4.25 6.54
C VAL A 179 -2.14 4.94 5.98
N ALA A 180 -3.26 4.82 6.69
CA ALA A 180 -4.45 5.62 6.44
C ALA A 180 -4.37 6.91 7.26
N VAL A 181 -4.51 8.06 6.60
CA VAL A 181 -4.55 9.38 7.24
C VAL A 181 -5.96 9.96 7.18
N SER A 182 -6.34 10.76 8.17
CA SER A 182 -7.66 11.40 8.26
C SER A 182 -7.94 12.39 7.13
N SER A 183 -6.92 13.14 6.72
CA SER A 183 -7.01 14.19 5.71
C SER A 183 -5.63 14.56 5.19
N ASN A 184 -5.54 15.40 4.15
CA ASN A 184 -4.30 16.01 3.71
C ASN A 184 -4.51 17.38 3.06
N VAL A 185 -3.56 18.31 3.25
CA VAL A 185 -3.65 19.67 2.66
C VAL A 185 -3.75 19.60 1.14
N ASN A 186 -2.84 18.85 0.50
CA ASN A 186 -2.77 18.66 -0.95
C ASN A 186 -1.89 17.44 -1.28
N TRP A 187 -1.70 17.15 -2.57
CA TRP A 187 -0.85 16.06 -3.04
C TRP A 187 0.61 16.20 -2.61
N SER A 188 1.12 17.45 -2.56
CA SER A 188 2.48 17.79 -2.10
C SER A 188 2.75 17.52 -0.62
N MET A 189 1.74 17.16 0.17
CA MET A 189 1.85 16.81 1.59
C MET A 189 0.95 15.61 1.92
N SER A 190 1.00 14.59 1.07
CA SER A 190 0.11 13.43 1.15
C SER A 190 0.56 12.38 2.16
N GLY A 191 -0.36 11.51 2.60
CA GLY A 191 -0.13 10.49 3.61
C GLY A 191 1.02 9.53 3.31
N PRO A 192 1.22 9.05 2.05
CA PRO A 192 2.34 8.18 1.68
C PRO A 192 3.72 8.69 2.10
N PHE A 193 3.86 10.00 2.30
CA PHE A 193 5.10 10.59 2.79
C PHE A 193 5.45 10.23 4.21
N VAL A 194 4.55 9.67 5.04
CA VAL A 194 4.95 9.25 6.39
C VAL A 194 5.65 7.89 6.40
N TRP A 195 5.74 7.17 5.28
CA TRP A 195 6.42 5.86 5.21
C TRP A 195 7.22 5.66 3.91
N ASP A 196 7.61 6.75 3.24
CA ASP A 196 8.37 6.68 1.98
C ASP A 196 9.90 6.59 2.19
N HIS A 197 10.34 6.58 3.45
CA HIS A 197 11.73 6.54 3.90
C HIS A 197 12.55 7.76 3.43
N ASN A 198 11.90 8.91 3.29
CA ASN A 198 12.50 10.17 2.92
C ASN A 198 12.21 11.27 3.96
N PHE A 199 13.19 11.55 4.82
CA PHE A 199 13.12 12.60 5.84
C PHE A 199 12.92 14.05 5.32
N THR A 200 12.95 14.27 4.00
CA THR A 200 12.73 15.60 3.39
C THR A 200 11.28 15.84 2.97
N THR A 201 10.48 14.78 2.84
CA THR A 201 9.04 14.83 2.59
C THR A 201 8.29 14.75 3.92
N TYR A 202 7.01 15.15 3.91
CA TYR A 202 6.15 15.07 5.08
C TYR A 202 4.68 15.11 4.69
N TRP A 203 3.85 14.40 5.46
CA TRP A 203 2.41 14.55 5.40
C TRP A 203 1.95 15.75 6.23
N SER A 204 0.86 16.38 5.81
CA SER A 204 0.16 17.40 6.59
C SER A 204 -1.35 17.23 6.48
N SER A 205 -2.03 17.20 7.62
CA SER A 205 -3.50 17.23 7.75
C SER A 205 -4.16 18.53 7.26
N GLN A 206 -5.50 18.60 7.16
CA GLN A 206 -6.30 19.78 6.76
C GLN A 206 -6.70 20.74 7.90
N SER A 207 -6.13 20.61 9.11
CA SER A 207 -6.48 21.43 10.30
C SER A 207 -7.92 21.23 10.80
N ALA A 208 -8.48 20.02 10.70
CA ALA A 208 -9.87 19.73 11.06
C ALA A 208 -10.09 19.42 12.57
N ASN A 209 -9.05 19.47 13.41
CA ASN A 209 -9.06 19.14 14.85
C ASN A 209 -9.56 17.73 15.22
N ASN A 210 -9.73 16.84 14.25
CA ASN A 210 -10.10 15.43 14.42
C ASN A 210 -9.16 14.50 13.62
N GLU A 211 -7.91 14.94 13.47
CA GLU A 211 -6.92 14.29 12.63
C GLU A 211 -6.35 13.04 13.29
N PHE A 212 -5.97 12.07 12.49
CA PHE A 212 -5.31 10.86 12.95
C PHE A 212 -4.53 10.22 11.81
N LEU A 213 -3.67 9.28 12.16
CA LEU A 213 -3.16 8.29 11.22
C LEU A 213 -3.28 6.89 11.80
N THR A 214 -3.45 5.90 10.94
CA THR A 214 -3.54 4.48 11.29
C THR A 214 -2.55 3.70 10.44
N ILE A 215 -1.57 3.11 11.10
CA ILE A 215 -0.48 2.32 10.55
C ILE A 215 -0.97 0.87 10.43
N ASN A 216 -0.75 0.24 9.28
CA ASN A 216 -1.07 -1.17 9.04
C ASN A 216 0.21 -1.99 8.86
N LEU A 217 0.38 -3.03 9.68
CA LEU A 217 1.50 -3.97 9.58
C LEU A 217 1.16 -5.23 8.76
N GLY A 218 -0.08 -5.35 8.27
CA GLY A 218 -0.58 -6.49 7.48
C GLY A 218 -0.97 -7.71 8.28
N THR A 219 -0.26 -7.99 9.37
CA THR A 219 -0.57 -9.06 10.32
C THR A 219 -0.29 -8.60 11.75
N VAL A 220 -0.70 -9.39 12.73
CA VAL A 220 -0.42 -9.11 14.13
C VAL A 220 1.06 -9.38 14.41
N PHE A 221 1.75 -8.37 14.94
CA PHE A 221 3.13 -8.47 15.42
C PHE A 221 3.23 -8.16 16.91
N SER A 222 4.31 -8.66 17.52
CA SER A 222 4.77 -8.21 18.83
C SER A 222 5.55 -6.89 18.69
N VAL A 223 4.87 -5.77 18.84
CA VAL A 223 5.44 -4.43 18.66
C VAL A 223 6.12 -3.95 19.94
N LYS A 224 7.37 -3.50 19.83
CA LYS A 224 8.19 -2.97 20.93
C LYS A 224 8.23 -1.45 20.96
N THR A 225 8.34 -0.83 19.79
CA THR A 225 8.50 0.62 19.66
C THR A 225 7.75 1.14 18.44
N LEU A 226 7.07 2.26 18.60
CA LEU A 226 6.62 3.12 17.50
C LEU A 226 7.46 4.39 17.50
N SER A 227 8.18 4.66 16.42
CA SER A 227 8.96 5.88 16.25
C SER A 227 8.23 6.82 15.32
N LEU A 228 8.01 8.06 15.76
CA LEU A 228 7.44 9.14 14.94
C LEU A 228 8.53 10.15 14.66
N VAL A 229 8.62 10.60 13.42
CA VAL A 229 9.65 11.54 12.99
C VAL A 229 9.00 12.84 12.59
N SER A 230 9.42 13.93 13.25
CA SER A 230 8.97 15.26 12.89
C SER A 230 9.62 15.70 11.58
N ARG A 231 8.96 16.57 10.83
CA ARG A 231 9.67 17.32 9.78
C ARG A 231 10.69 18.29 10.39
N ASN A 232 11.48 18.93 9.53
CA ASN A 232 12.49 19.90 9.96
C ASN A 232 11.90 20.95 10.92
N LEU A 233 12.62 21.26 11.99
CA LEU A 233 12.24 22.19 13.06
C LEU A 233 11.01 21.79 13.91
N GLY A 234 10.44 20.60 13.73
CA GLY A 234 9.35 20.11 14.58
C GLY A 234 7.97 20.72 14.30
N TYR A 235 7.84 21.51 13.23
CA TYR A 235 6.61 22.18 12.87
C TYR A 235 5.46 21.20 12.62
N GLY A 236 4.28 21.55 13.15
CA GLY A 236 3.06 20.75 13.02
C GLY A 236 3.10 19.39 13.73
N PHE A 237 4.19 19.05 14.45
CA PHE A 237 4.25 17.83 15.24
C PHE A 237 3.32 17.96 16.47
N PRO A 238 2.52 16.95 16.84
CA PRO A 238 1.59 17.07 17.97
C PRO A 238 2.35 17.23 19.29
N VAL A 239 1.87 18.16 20.13
CA VAL A 239 2.43 18.40 21.48
C VAL A 239 2.01 17.27 22.42
N ASP A 240 0.72 16.92 22.40
CA ASP A 240 0.18 15.78 23.14
C ASP A 240 -0.49 14.84 22.15
N PHE A 241 -0.28 13.54 22.29
CA PHE A 241 -0.95 12.55 21.45
C PHE A 241 -1.11 11.20 22.16
N ALA A 242 -2.15 10.47 21.79
CA ALA A 242 -2.37 9.11 22.21
C ALA A 242 -1.89 8.12 21.14
N VAL A 243 -1.30 7.01 21.58
CA VAL A 243 -1.10 5.81 20.77
C VAL A 243 -2.14 4.78 21.15
N ARG A 244 -2.82 4.23 20.13
CA ARG A 244 -3.81 3.16 20.28
C ARG A 244 -3.43 1.97 19.40
N ALA A 245 -3.91 0.77 19.74
CA ALA A 245 -3.65 -0.44 18.97
C ALA A 245 -4.93 -1.21 18.64
N SER A 246 -4.92 -1.95 17.54
CA SER A 246 -6.03 -2.78 17.09
C SER A 246 -5.53 -4.00 16.29
N ASN A 247 -6.34 -5.05 16.22
CA ASN A 247 -6.13 -6.20 15.35
C ASN A 247 -7.09 -6.23 14.14
N ASP A 248 -8.15 -5.41 14.15
CA ASP A 248 -9.25 -5.42 13.17
C ASP A 248 -9.47 -4.06 12.48
N SER A 249 -8.69 -3.04 12.85
CA SER A 249 -8.83 -1.63 12.42
C SER A 249 -10.17 -0.97 12.75
N GLN A 250 -11.01 -1.58 13.59
CA GLN A 250 -12.31 -1.05 14.02
C GLN A 250 -12.29 -0.71 15.51
N SER A 251 -11.78 -1.65 16.31
CA SER A 251 -11.75 -1.54 17.77
C SER A 251 -10.34 -1.20 18.22
N PHE A 252 -10.12 0.06 18.61
CA PHE A 252 -8.84 0.54 19.10
C PHE A 252 -8.81 0.62 20.63
N VAL A 253 -7.78 0.03 21.23
CA VAL A 253 -7.50 0.12 22.67
C VAL A 253 -6.42 1.16 22.90
N HIS A 254 -6.61 2.01 23.92
CA HIS A 254 -5.59 2.98 24.35
C HIS A 254 -4.37 2.26 24.91
N ILE A 255 -3.17 2.69 24.50
CA ILE A 255 -1.90 2.09 24.93
C ILE A 255 -1.14 3.05 25.84
N ILE A 256 -0.84 4.25 25.35
CA ILE A 256 -0.10 5.29 26.07
C ILE A 256 -0.48 6.68 25.56
N ASP A 257 -0.33 7.68 26.42
CA ASP A 257 -0.24 9.08 26.02
C ASP A 257 1.23 9.52 25.98
N GLN A 258 1.54 10.47 25.11
CA GLN A 258 2.86 11.05 24.93
C GLN A 258 2.77 12.57 24.96
N HIS A 259 3.81 13.18 25.50
CA HIS A 259 3.98 14.63 25.55
C HIS A 259 5.33 15.00 24.92
N TYR A 260 5.32 15.97 24.01
CA TYR A 260 6.48 16.38 23.24
C TYR A 260 6.60 17.90 23.17
N THR A 261 7.69 18.43 23.73
CA THR A 261 7.98 19.88 23.78
C THR A 261 9.37 20.25 23.27
N ASN A 262 10.13 19.27 22.75
CA ASN A 262 11.56 19.43 22.43
C ASN A 262 11.84 19.48 20.93
N THR A 263 13.13 19.55 20.56
CA THR A 263 13.66 19.74 19.21
C THR A 263 14.19 18.45 18.56
N THR A 264 13.96 17.28 19.17
CA THR A 264 14.46 15.99 18.66
C THR A 264 13.64 15.51 17.47
N THR A 265 14.29 15.33 16.32
CA THR A 265 13.63 14.89 15.09
C THR A 265 12.87 13.56 15.21
N VAL A 266 13.24 12.68 16.15
CA VAL A 266 12.59 11.37 16.35
C VAL A 266 12.04 11.23 17.77
N VAL A 267 10.77 10.85 17.87
CA VAL A 267 10.05 10.56 19.12
C VAL A 267 9.78 9.07 19.20
N ASN A 268 10.40 8.40 20.18
CA ASN A 268 10.27 6.95 20.38
C ASN A 268 9.23 6.62 21.44
N CYS A 269 8.10 6.08 21.00
CA CYS A 269 7.06 5.52 21.85
C CYS A 269 7.41 4.07 22.19
N SER A 270 8.17 3.86 23.27
CA SER A 270 8.59 2.52 23.72
C SER A 270 7.55 1.89 24.64
N PHE A 271 7.19 0.64 24.39
CA PHE A 271 6.24 -0.10 25.21
C PHE A 271 6.98 -0.94 26.26
N THR A 272 6.69 -0.74 27.54
CA THR A 272 7.33 -1.50 28.64
C THR A 272 7.14 -3.01 28.48
N THR A 273 5.96 -3.41 28.01
CA THR A 273 5.67 -4.76 27.55
C THR A 273 5.31 -4.67 26.07
N PRO A 274 5.93 -5.48 25.18
CA PRO A 274 5.56 -5.52 23.77
C PRO A 274 4.07 -5.79 23.58
N ILE A 275 3.42 -5.04 22.70
CA ILE A 275 1.98 -5.12 22.44
C ILE A 275 1.72 -6.01 21.22
N GLN A 276 0.65 -6.80 21.26
CA GLN A 276 0.19 -7.57 20.09
C GLN A 276 -0.73 -6.69 19.25
N ALA A 277 -0.28 -6.26 18.08
CA ALA A 277 -1.04 -5.35 17.23
C ALA A 277 -0.80 -5.60 15.75
N ARG A 278 -1.87 -5.50 14.95
CA ARG A 278 -1.76 -5.34 13.49
C ARG A 278 -1.79 -3.86 13.08
N TYR A 279 -2.56 -3.07 13.82
CA TYR A 279 -2.75 -1.65 13.55
C TYR A 279 -2.32 -0.82 14.76
N LEU A 280 -1.67 0.31 14.48
CA LEU A 280 -1.36 1.34 15.47
C LEU A 280 -1.99 2.65 15.00
N GLN A 281 -2.61 3.40 15.89
CA GLN A 281 -3.20 4.69 15.58
C GLN A 281 -2.55 5.78 16.45
N VAL A 282 -2.20 6.89 15.81
CA VAL A 282 -1.74 8.11 16.49
C VAL A 282 -2.83 9.16 16.40
N LEU A 283 -3.24 9.68 17.55
CA LEU A 283 -4.30 10.67 17.69
C LEU A 283 -3.75 11.88 18.45
N PRO A 284 -3.58 13.05 17.79
CA PRO A 284 -3.28 14.29 18.48
C PRO A 284 -4.36 14.65 19.51
N ILE A 285 -3.92 14.96 20.73
CA ILE A 285 -4.73 15.55 21.80
C ILE A 285 -4.54 17.07 21.77
N THR A 286 -3.28 17.50 21.69
CA THR A 286 -2.88 18.90 21.52
C THR A 286 -2.03 19.03 20.26
N TYR A 287 -2.50 19.82 19.30
CA TYR A 287 -1.81 20.05 18.04
C TYR A 287 -0.62 21.00 18.23
N GLY A 288 0.48 20.72 17.53
CA GLY A 288 1.53 21.70 17.31
C GLY A 288 1.13 22.70 16.23
N THR A 289 1.96 23.73 16.05
CA THR A 289 1.78 24.73 15.00
C THR A 289 2.86 24.59 13.92
N ASP A 290 2.48 24.89 12.68
CA ASP A 290 3.44 25.01 11.58
C ASP A 290 4.24 26.34 11.64
N GLU A 291 5.05 26.61 10.62
CA GLU A 291 5.86 27.83 10.49
C GLU A 291 5.02 29.12 10.34
N HIS A 292 3.71 28.99 10.10
CA HIS A 292 2.75 30.07 9.95
C HIS A 292 1.81 30.19 11.16
N GLY A 293 1.99 29.37 12.20
CA GLY A 293 1.15 29.37 13.40
C GLY A 293 -0.17 28.60 13.25
N ILE A 294 -0.35 27.83 12.17
CA ILE A 294 -1.55 27.04 11.91
C ILE A 294 -1.44 25.72 12.68
N LYS A 295 -2.51 25.33 13.38
CA LYS A 295 -2.58 24.06 14.10
C LYS A 295 -2.78 22.90 13.13
N LEU A 296 -1.78 22.04 13.02
CA LEU A 296 -1.76 20.92 12.07
C LEU A 296 -1.20 19.67 12.74
N PHE A 297 -1.45 18.52 12.12
CA PHE A 297 -0.73 17.28 12.38
C PHE A 297 0.17 16.99 11.18
N GLN A 298 1.48 17.04 11.40
CA GLN A 298 2.51 16.83 10.40
C GLN A 298 3.54 15.81 10.88
N LEU A 299 3.95 14.91 9.98
CA LEU A 299 4.99 13.91 10.22
C LEU A 299 5.82 13.70 8.96
N ALA A 300 7.12 13.53 9.14
CA ALA A 300 8.04 13.17 8.07
C ALA A 300 8.12 11.65 7.89
N GLU A 301 8.21 10.87 8.96
CA GLU A 301 8.36 9.42 8.87
C GLU A 301 7.75 8.70 10.08
N ILE A 302 7.49 7.42 9.91
CA ILE A 302 7.18 6.49 10.98
C ILE A 302 8.00 5.21 10.84
N TYR A 303 8.39 4.64 11.97
CA TYR A 303 9.02 3.32 12.00
C TYR A 303 8.41 2.49 13.11
N VAL A 304 8.30 1.19 12.86
CA VAL A 304 7.80 0.22 13.84
C VAL A 304 8.88 -0.82 14.07
N GLN A 305 9.25 -1.01 15.33
CA GLN A 305 10.15 -2.08 15.74
C GLN A 305 9.34 -3.22 16.33
N THR A 306 9.49 -4.41 15.76
CA THR A 306 8.92 -5.67 16.27
C THR A 306 10.00 -6.52 16.96
N ASN A 307 9.58 -7.49 17.76
CA ASN A 307 10.46 -8.49 18.37
C ASN A 307 10.76 -9.67 17.45
#